data_AF-K2CA67-F1
#
_entry.id   AF-K2CA67-F1
#
_cell.length_a   1.000
_cell.length_b   1.000
_cell.length_c   1.000
_cell.angle_alpha   90.00
_cell.angle_beta   90.00
_cell.angle_gamma   90.00
#
_symmetry.space_group_name_H-M   'P 1'
#
loop_
_entity.id
_entity.type
_entity.pdbx_description
1 polymer ?
#
loop_
_entity_poly.entity_id
_entity_poly.type
_entity_poly.pdbx_seq_one_letter_code
_entity_poly.pdbx_strand_id
1 'polypeptide(L)'
;MSEIAAASKEQAAGVSQIAIGLSQIDQVTQQNSAYAEETAAAAEELTGQVKHLREMVSKFRVATSKQEEADPHISSGGLASDPIKWGKELMIGINKIDSQHRRLVILANDLHHALREGQASSALQPILEELADYTRTHFSYEEQLMQQSGYPDFTSHKAAHTKLIQKLEDIFQGFKANRSGIGIETFNFIKDWLTSHIMRTDKKYVSHLQSRGVV
;
A
#
# COMPACT_ATOMS: atom_id res chain seq x y z
N MET A 1 0.38 -57.05 -36.55
CA MET A 1 1.25 -57.42 -35.41
C MET A 1 2.41 -56.43 -35.21
N SER A 2 3.17 -56.07 -36.25
CA SER A 2 4.24 -55.06 -36.17
C SER A 2 3.79 -53.71 -35.57
N GLU A 3 2.64 -53.18 -36.00
CA GLU A 3 2.14 -51.88 -35.50
C GLU A 3 1.70 -51.91 -34.03
N ILE A 4 1.11 -53.01 -33.55
CA ILE A 4 0.73 -53.16 -32.13
C ILE A 4 1.99 -53.24 -31.25
N ALA A 5 3.03 -53.92 -31.73
CA ALA A 5 4.31 -53.99 -31.03
C ALA A 5 5.02 -52.62 -30.99
N ALA A 6 4.95 -51.84 -32.07
CA ALA A 6 5.47 -50.48 -32.11
C ALA A 6 4.71 -49.55 -31.15
N ALA A 7 3.37 -49.55 -31.20
CA ALA A 7 2.53 -48.76 -30.32
C ALA A 7 2.71 -49.12 -28.83
N SER A 8 2.82 -50.42 -28.49
CA SER A 8 3.13 -50.85 -27.11
C SER A 8 4.49 -50.35 -26.62
N LYS A 9 5.49 -50.31 -27.50
CA LYS A 9 6.84 -49.83 -27.16
C LYS A 9 6.84 -48.31 -26.91
N GLU A 10 6.07 -47.57 -27.69
CA GLU A 10 5.88 -46.13 -27.53
C GLU A 10 5.09 -45.80 -26.27
N GLN A 11 4.04 -46.58 -25.96
CA GLN A 11 3.26 -46.43 -24.73
C GLN A 11 4.10 -46.76 -23.49
N ALA A 12 4.93 -47.80 -23.53
CA ALA A 12 5.87 -48.12 -22.45
C ALA A 12 6.89 -47.00 -22.23
N ALA A 13 7.38 -46.37 -23.30
CA ALA A 13 8.24 -45.19 -23.20
C ALA A 13 7.50 -43.98 -22.60
N GLY A 14 6.25 -43.76 -22.99
CA GLY A 14 5.39 -42.71 -22.43
C GLY A 14 5.10 -42.90 -20.94
N VAL A 15 4.79 -44.12 -20.51
CA VAL A 15 4.57 -44.46 -19.08
C VAL A 15 5.85 -44.23 -18.27
N SER A 16 7.02 -44.56 -18.82
CA SER A 16 8.31 -44.29 -18.17
C SER A 16 8.55 -42.79 -17.98
N GLN A 17 8.23 -41.97 -18.99
CA GLN A 17 8.32 -40.51 -18.88
C GLN A 17 7.33 -39.94 -17.85
N ILE A 18 6.09 -40.45 -17.80
CA ILE A 18 5.12 -40.06 -16.77
C ILE A 18 5.62 -40.42 -15.38
N ALA A 19 6.22 -41.59 -15.20
CA ALA A 19 6.78 -42.02 -13.92
C ALA A 19 7.93 -41.11 -13.46
N ILE A 20 8.80 -40.67 -14.38
CA ILE A 20 9.86 -39.69 -14.10
C ILE A 20 9.25 -38.33 -13.69
N GLY A 21 8.24 -37.85 -14.43
CA GLY A 21 7.55 -36.60 -14.12
C GLY A 21 6.86 -36.63 -12.75
N LEU A 22 6.23 -37.75 -12.38
CA LEU A 22 5.62 -37.94 -11.06
C LEU A 22 6.67 -37.89 -9.94
N SER A 23 7.83 -38.51 -10.14
CA SER A 23 8.94 -38.46 -9.18
C SER A 23 9.47 -37.03 -8.97
N GLN A 24 9.56 -36.25 -10.06
CA GLN A 24 9.95 -34.83 -9.98
C GLN A 24 8.90 -33.97 -9.25
N ILE A 25 7.61 -34.20 -9.51
CA ILE A 25 6.53 -33.49 -8.81
C ILE A 25 6.54 -33.83 -7.32
N ASP A 26 6.78 -35.08 -6.96
CA ASP A 26 6.88 -35.50 -5.56
C ASP A 26 8.05 -34.79 -4.86
N GLN A 27 9.22 -34.72 -5.51
CA GLN A 27 10.37 -33.98 -5.01
C GLN A 27 10.07 -32.49 -4.79
N VAL A 28 9.42 -31.83 -5.76
CA VAL A 28 9.03 -30.42 -5.63
C VAL A 28 7.98 -30.21 -4.54
N THR A 29 7.04 -31.14 -4.38
CA THR A 29 6.00 -31.07 -3.34
C THR A 29 6.62 -31.17 -1.95
N GLN A 30 7.57 -32.09 -1.76
CA GLN A 30 8.33 -32.21 -0.51
C GLN A 30 9.16 -30.96 -0.23
N GLN A 31 9.84 -30.40 -1.24
CA GLN A 31 10.59 -29.15 -1.10
C GLN A 31 9.68 -27.98 -0.73
N ASN A 32 8.51 -27.85 -1.37
CA ASN A 32 7.55 -26.80 -1.04
C ASN A 32 7.03 -26.92 0.40
N SER A 33 6.79 -28.15 0.87
CA SER A 33 6.42 -28.38 2.27
C SER A 33 7.53 -27.94 3.23
N ALA A 34 8.78 -28.30 2.94
CA ALA A 34 9.93 -27.88 3.75
C ALA A 34 10.11 -26.36 3.76
N TYR A 35 10.00 -25.69 2.61
CA TYR A 35 10.05 -24.24 2.51
C TYR A 35 8.91 -23.55 3.27
N ALA A 36 7.71 -24.14 3.25
CA ALA A 36 6.57 -23.61 3.99
C ALA A 36 6.79 -23.69 5.51
N GLU A 37 7.35 -24.81 6.01
CA GLU A 37 7.73 -24.95 7.42
C GLU A 37 8.83 -23.95 7.82
N GLU A 38 9.87 -23.78 7.00
CA GLU A 38 10.94 -22.83 7.26
C GLU A 38 10.42 -21.38 7.27
N THR A 39 9.51 -21.05 6.34
CA THR A 39 8.87 -19.73 6.27
C THR A 39 7.99 -19.48 7.50
N ALA A 40 7.24 -20.49 7.96
CA ALA A 40 6.44 -20.38 9.18
C ALA A 40 7.34 -20.16 10.41
N ALA A 41 8.43 -20.91 10.54
CA ALA A 41 9.41 -20.74 11.62
C ALA A 41 10.04 -19.33 11.60
N ALA A 42 10.45 -18.83 10.43
CA ALA A 42 10.97 -17.47 10.28
C ALA A 42 9.93 -16.40 10.66
N ALA A 43 8.66 -16.60 10.32
CA ALA A 43 7.58 -15.68 10.68
C ALA A 43 7.31 -15.67 12.21
N GLU A 44 7.39 -16.83 12.87
CA GLU A 44 7.32 -16.93 14.33
C GLU A 44 8.50 -16.21 15.01
N GLU A 45 9.71 -16.38 14.49
CA GLU A 45 10.90 -15.69 14.98
C GLU A 45 10.79 -14.17 14.83
N LEU A 46 10.38 -13.68 13.65
CA LEU A 46 10.14 -12.25 13.40
C LEU A 46 9.08 -11.69 14.35
N THR A 47 8.02 -12.46 14.65
CA THR A 47 7.01 -12.05 15.63
C THR A 47 7.62 -11.91 17.03
N GLY A 48 8.52 -12.81 17.41
CA GLY A 48 9.31 -12.71 18.64
C GLY A 48 10.20 -11.47 18.66
N GLN A 49 10.92 -11.19 17.57
CA GLN A 49 11.79 -10.01 17.45
C GLN A 49 10.99 -8.69 17.52
N VAL A 50 9.80 -8.63 16.91
CA VAL A 50 8.92 -7.45 16.99
C VAL A 50 8.43 -7.21 18.42
N LYS A 51 8.09 -8.26 19.17
CA LYS A 51 7.75 -8.14 20.60
C LYS A 51 8.93 -7.60 21.39
N HIS A 52 10.12 -8.13 21.15
CA HIS A 52 11.35 -7.68 21.81
C HIS A 52 11.68 -6.22 21.50
N LEU A 53 11.54 -5.81 20.23
CA LEU A 53 11.70 -4.41 19.84
C LEU A 53 10.68 -3.50 20.53
N ARG A 54 9.42 -3.92 20.63
CA ARG A 54 8.37 -3.17 21.35
C ARG A 54 8.69 -3.02 22.83
N GLU A 55 9.23 -4.06 23.47
CA GLU A 55 9.69 -3.99 24.86
C GLU A 55 10.89 -3.04 25.02
N MET A 56 11.88 -3.08 24.11
CA MET A 56 13.00 -2.14 24.12
C MET A 56 12.55 -0.70 23.96
N VAL A 57 11.65 -0.44 23.00
CA VAL A 57 11.08 0.89 22.77
C VAL A 57 10.24 1.36 23.98
N SER A 58 9.52 0.44 24.65
CA SER A 58 8.70 0.78 25.83
C SER A 58 9.50 1.26 27.05
N LYS A 59 10.81 0.97 27.11
CA LYS A 59 11.71 1.45 28.18
C LYS A 59 12.10 2.92 28.01
N PHE A 60 11.93 3.48 26.81
CA PHE A 60 12.11 4.91 26.60
C PHE A 60 10.90 5.63 27.17
N ARG A 61 10.99 6.07 28.43
CA ARG A 61 10.10 7.12 28.95
C ARG A 61 10.52 8.41 28.24
N VAL A 62 9.68 8.88 27.33
CA VAL A 62 9.74 10.25 26.85
C VAL A 62 9.42 11.13 28.07
N ALA A 63 10.44 11.68 28.70
CA ALA A 63 10.26 12.79 29.61
C ALA A 63 9.70 13.93 28.75
N THR A 64 8.45 14.32 28.99
CA THR A 64 7.89 15.57 28.46
C THR A 64 8.62 16.73 29.13
N SER A 65 9.86 16.96 28.69
CA SER A 65 10.55 18.23 28.87
C SER A 65 9.81 19.24 28.03
N LYS A 66 9.52 20.38 28.66
CA LYS A 66 8.83 21.56 28.16
C LYS A 66 9.50 22.15 26.91
N GLN A 67 9.38 21.47 25.78
CA GLN A 67 9.43 21.93 24.40
C GLN A 67 8.66 20.88 23.61
N GLU A 68 7.35 21.10 23.46
CA GLU A 68 6.50 20.29 22.58
C GLU A 68 6.92 20.59 21.12
N GLU A 69 7.89 19.83 20.60
CA GLU A 69 7.81 19.49 19.18
C GLU A 69 6.68 18.46 19.07
N ALA A 70 5.49 18.97 18.76
CA ALA A 70 4.28 18.17 18.58
C ALA A 70 4.57 17.03 17.60
N ASP A 71 4.25 15.80 17.99
CA ASP A 71 4.09 14.72 17.01
C ASP A 71 3.05 15.23 15.98
N PRO A 72 3.44 15.42 14.70
CA PRO A 72 2.55 15.97 13.71
C PRO A 72 1.38 15.00 13.38
N HIS A 73 1.42 13.76 13.88
CA HIS A 73 0.39 12.75 13.67
C HIS A 73 -0.48 12.51 14.91
N ILE A 74 -1.51 13.35 15.06
CA ILE A 74 -2.50 13.20 16.14
C ILE A 74 -3.55 12.15 15.75
N SER A 75 -3.78 11.93 14.46
CA SER A 75 -4.81 11.03 13.93
C SER A 75 -4.39 9.56 13.91
N SER A 76 -5.30 8.68 14.32
CA SER A 76 -5.21 7.23 14.08
C SER A 76 -6.09 6.75 12.90
N GLY A 77 -6.72 7.70 12.18
CA GLY A 77 -7.63 7.44 11.06
C GLY A 77 -9.05 7.02 11.49
N GLY A 78 -9.37 7.17 12.77
CA GLY A 78 -10.66 6.76 13.35
C GLY A 78 -11.08 7.53 14.60
N LEU A 79 -10.41 8.63 14.96
CA LEU A 79 -10.82 9.46 16.09
C LEU A 79 -12.20 10.07 15.83
N ALA A 80 -13.00 10.36 16.85
CA ALA A 80 -14.31 11.00 16.67
C ALA A 80 -14.22 12.36 15.94
N SER A 81 -13.13 13.10 16.16
CA SER A 81 -12.84 14.38 15.51
C SER A 81 -12.40 14.26 14.05
N ASP A 82 -12.04 13.07 13.56
CA ASP A 82 -11.49 12.90 12.22
C ASP A 82 -12.53 13.21 11.12
N PRO A 83 -12.24 14.10 10.16
CA PRO A 83 -13.15 14.43 9.07
C PRO A 83 -13.25 13.34 7.99
N ILE A 84 -12.25 12.44 7.90
CA ILE A 84 -12.27 11.24 7.06
C ILE A 84 -12.19 10.03 7.99
N LYS A 85 -13.22 9.17 7.98
CA LYS A 85 -13.23 7.93 8.75
C LYS A 85 -12.73 6.79 7.88
N TRP A 86 -11.70 6.09 8.34
CA TRP A 86 -11.32 4.84 7.71
C TRP A 86 -12.45 3.81 7.86
N GLY A 87 -12.77 3.09 6.77
CA GLY A 87 -13.85 2.12 6.76
C GLY A 87 -13.88 1.30 5.47
N LYS A 88 -14.80 0.33 5.40
CA LYS A 88 -14.91 -0.62 4.28
C LYS A 88 -15.04 0.04 2.90
N GLU A 89 -15.62 1.24 2.85
CA GLU A 89 -15.77 1.99 1.59
C GLU A 89 -14.44 2.40 0.96
N LEU A 90 -13.42 2.64 1.80
CA LEU A 90 -12.06 3.02 1.37
C LEU A 90 -11.12 1.82 1.27
N MET A 91 -11.61 0.61 1.53
CA MET A 91 -10.86 -0.61 1.27
C MET A 91 -11.13 -1.08 -0.15
N ILE A 92 -10.07 -1.47 -0.85
CA ILE A 92 -10.13 -2.07 -2.17
C ILE A 92 -9.84 -3.58 -2.13
N GLY A 93 -9.41 -4.10 -0.97
CA GLY A 93 -9.21 -5.54 -0.73
C GLY A 93 -7.80 -6.03 -1.07
N ILE A 94 -6.85 -5.13 -1.30
CA ILE A 94 -5.42 -5.44 -1.50
C ILE A 94 -4.68 -4.90 -0.28
N ASN A 95 -4.27 -5.78 0.64
CA ASN A 95 -3.73 -5.42 1.96
C ASN A 95 -2.66 -4.31 1.92
N LYS A 96 -1.74 -4.38 0.96
CA LYS A 96 -0.67 -3.38 0.82
C LYS A 96 -1.23 -2.01 0.44
N ILE A 97 -2.18 -1.96 -0.49
CA ILE A 97 -2.80 -0.71 -0.96
C ILE A 97 -3.72 -0.15 0.13
N ASP A 98 -4.54 -1.00 0.78
CA ASP A 98 -5.38 -0.59 1.91
C ASP A 98 -4.54 0.04 3.04
N SER A 99 -3.34 -0.49 3.29
CA SER A 99 -2.41 0.09 4.28
C SER A 99 -1.89 1.47 3.86
N GLN A 100 -1.64 1.68 2.56
CA GLN A 100 -1.20 2.97 2.01
C GLN A 100 -2.32 3.99 2.02
N HIS A 101 -3.53 3.62 1.57
CA HIS A 101 -4.72 4.46 1.66
C HIS A 101 -5.01 4.89 3.10
N ARG A 102 -4.89 3.97 4.06
CA ARG A 102 -5.07 4.31 5.48
C ARG A 102 -4.04 5.33 5.96
N ARG A 103 -2.78 5.25 5.53
CA ARG A 103 -1.76 6.27 5.85
C ARG A 103 -2.10 7.63 5.25
N LEU A 104 -2.55 7.68 3.99
CA LEU A 104 -3.00 8.92 3.35
C LEU A 104 -4.18 9.56 4.09
N VAL A 105 -5.14 8.75 4.54
CA VAL A 105 -6.27 9.23 5.38
C VAL A 105 -5.78 9.82 6.69
N ILE A 106 -4.80 9.18 7.35
CA ILE A 106 -4.20 9.71 8.59
C ILE A 106 -3.57 11.08 8.33
N LEU A 107 -2.71 11.19 7.32
CA LEU A 107 -2.02 12.45 6.96
C LEU A 107 -3.01 13.56 6.59
N ALA A 108 -4.08 13.25 5.86
CA ALA A 108 -5.12 14.22 5.54
C ALA A 108 -5.88 14.70 6.80
N ASN A 109 -6.15 13.80 7.75
CA ASN A 109 -6.79 14.15 9.01
C ASN A 109 -5.85 14.99 9.90
N ASP A 110 -4.56 14.68 9.93
CA ASP A 110 -3.55 15.46 10.65
C ASP A 110 -3.49 16.90 10.14
N LEU A 111 -3.48 17.06 8.81
CA LEU A 111 -3.56 18.38 8.18
C LEU A 111 -4.82 19.13 8.61
N HIS A 112 -5.97 18.47 8.63
CA HIS A 112 -7.20 19.11 9.10
C HIS A 112 -7.13 19.55 10.57
N HIS A 113 -6.62 18.71 11.47
CA HIS A 113 -6.51 19.07 12.88
C HIS A 113 -5.57 20.26 13.08
N ALA A 114 -4.40 20.24 12.43
CA ALA A 114 -3.46 21.35 12.48
C ALA A 114 -4.06 22.66 11.95
N LEU A 115 -4.82 22.61 10.84
CA LEU A 115 -5.53 23.77 10.29
C LEU A 115 -6.65 24.28 11.21
N ARG A 116 -7.42 23.36 11.81
CA ARG A 116 -8.54 23.69 12.70
C ARG A 116 -8.06 24.33 14.01
N GLU A 117 -6.93 23.88 14.54
CA GLU A 117 -6.31 24.42 15.75
C GLU A 117 -5.56 25.74 15.50
N GLY A 118 -5.42 26.17 14.24
CA GLY A 118 -4.69 27.38 13.88
C GLY A 118 -3.19 27.25 14.16
N GLN A 119 -2.63 26.05 13.99
CA GLN A 119 -1.21 25.78 14.19
C GLN A 119 -0.35 26.67 13.26
N ALA A 120 0.84 27.03 13.74
CA ALA A 120 1.77 27.85 12.96
C ALA A 120 2.26 27.11 11.70
N SER A 121 2.72 27.87 10.70
CA SER A 121 3.26 27.33 9.46
C SER A 121 4.36 26.27 9.68
N SER A 122 5.19 26.42 10.72
CA SER A 122 6.24 25.45 11.06
C SER A 122 5.69 24.05 11.41
N ALA A 123 4.47 23.96 11.95
CA ALA A 123 3.81 22.69 12.25
C ALA A 123 3.07 22.12 11.03
N LEU A 124 2.56 22.97 10.13
CA LEU A 124 1.90 22.55 8.90
C LEU A 124 2.88 22.02 7.84
N GLN A 125 4.09 22.60 7.78
CA GLN A 125 5.09 22.24 6.78
C GLN A 125 5.43 20.73 6.75
N PRO A 126 5.81 20.07 7.86
CA PRO A 126 6.17 18.65 7.84
C PRO A 126 5.00 17.75 7.42
N ILE A 127 3.77 18.09 7.82
CA ILE A 127 2.56 17.33 7.43
C ILE A 127 2.34 17.39 5.91
N LEU A 128 2.52 18.58 5.34
CA LEU A 128 2.36 18.80 3.89
C LEU A 128 3.48 18.13 3.09
N GLU A 129 4.73 18.23 3.56
CA GLU A 129 5.88 17.53 2.96
C GLU A 129 5.63 16.03 2.93
N GLU A 130 5.24 15.43 4.05
CA GLU A 130 4.97 14.01 4.11
C GLU A 130 3.76 13.60 3.26
N LEU A 131 2.66 14.38 3.29
CA LEU A 131 1.50 14.09 2.47
C LEU A 131 1.86 14.08 0.97
N ALA A 132 2.64 15.05 0.51
CA ALA A 132 3.07 15.12 -0.89
C ALA A 132 3.99 13.93 -1.24
N ASP A 133 5.00 13.65 -0.42
CA ASP A 133 5.95 12.57 -0.67
C ASP A 133 5.29 11.19 -0.64
N TYR A 134 4.45 10.93 0.37
CA TYR A 134 3.74 9.66 0.50
C TYR A 134 2.74 9.45 -0.65
N THR A 135 2.07 10.51 -1.10
CA THR A 135 1.19 10.46 -2.27
C THR A 135 1.96 10.06 -3.53
N ARG A 136 3.16 10.62 -3.77
CA ARG A 136 4.01 10.22 -4.90
C ARG A 136 4.43 8.75 -4.81
N THR A 137 4.85 8.29 -3.63
CA THR A 137 5.24 6.89 -3.43
C THR A 137 4.08 5.93 -3.64
N HIS A 138 2.88 6.27 -3.13
CA HIS A 138 1.68 5.47 -3.31
C HIS A 138 1.30 5.36 -4.80
N PHE A 139 1.22 6.48 -5.52
CA PHE A 139 0.91 6.47 -6.95
C PHE A 139 1.95 5.71 -7.77
N SER A 140 3.23 5.85 -7.46
CA SER A 140 4.28 5.08 -8.13
C SER A 140 4.09 3.57 -7.97
N TYR A 141 3.64 3.13 -6.78
CA TYR A 141 3.37 1.72 -6.51
C TYR A 141 2.19 1.19 -7.32
N GLU A 142 1.07 1.91 -7.33
CA GLU A 142 -0.11 1.52 -8.12
C GLU A 142 0.17 1.56 -9.63
N GLU A 143 0.86 2.60 -10.10
CA GLU A 143 1.26 2.73 -11.51
C GLU A 143 2.12 1.56 -11.96
N GLN A 144 3.05 1.11 -11.12
CA GLN A 144 3.86 -0.07 -11.41
C GLN A 144 3.00 -1.34 -11.52
N LEU A 145 2.06 -1.56 -10.59
CA LEU A 145 1.15 -2.71 -10.63
C LEU A 145 0.25 -2.69 -11.88
N MET A 146 -0.33 -1.53 -12.19
CA MET A 146 -1.16 -1.34 -13.39
C MET A 146 -0.35 -1.55 -14.67
N GLN A 147 0.88 -1.06 -14.73
CA GLN A 147 1.74 -1.23 -15.90
C GLN A 147 2.16 -2.69 -16.09
N GLN A 148 2.56 -3.38 -15.02
CA GLN A 148 2.97 -4.80 -15.07
C GLN A 148 1.82 -5.73 -15.45
N SER A 149 0.60 -5.42 -15.00
CA SER A 149 -0.61 -6.21 -15.33
C SER A 149 -1.21 -5.87 -16.70
N GLY A 150 -0.75 -4.80 -17.36
CA GLY A 150 -1.34 -4.30 -18.61
C GLY A 150 -2.76 -3.76 -18.44
N TYR A 151 -3.00 -2.99 -17.36
CA TYR A 151 -4.31 -2.39 -17.08
C TYR A 151 -4.75 -1.42 -18.19
N PRO A 152 -5.93 -1.63 -18.84
CA PRO A 152 -6.33 -0.86 -20.03
C PRO A 152 -6.45 0.65 -19.80
N ASP A 153 -6.92 1.06 -18.62
CA ASP A 153 -7.17 2.48 -18.32
C ASP A 153 -5.96 3.20 -17.70
N PHE A 154 -4.78 2.56 -17.67
CA PHE A 154 -3.55 3.05 -17.04
C PHE A 154 -3.24 4.50 -17.40
N THR A 155 -3.27 4.86 -18.68
CA THR A 155 -2.95 6.21 -19.15
C THR A 155 -3.88 7.27 -18.53
N SER A 156 -5.18 6.98 -18.48
CA SER A 156 -6.17 7.90 -17.90
C SER A 156 -6.02 8.02 -16.39
N HIS A 157 -5.70 6.90 -15.72
CA HIS A 157 -5.48 6.84 -14.29
C HIS A 157 -4.23 7.64 -13.90
N LYS A 158 -3.10 7.38 -14.56
CA LYS A 158 -1.84 8.13 -14.37
C LYS A 158 -2.02 9.63 -14.62
N ALA A 159 -2.83 10.02 -15.60
CA ALA A 159 -3.13 11.44 -15.82
C ALA A 159 -3.88 12.08 -14.64
N ALA A 160 -4.75 11.34 -13.93
CA ALA A 160 -5.37 11.82 -12.70
C ALA A 160 -4.34 12.00 -11.57
N HIS A 161 -3.41 11.06 -11.42
CA HIS A 161 -2.29 11.16 -10.46
C HIS A 161 -1.43 12.39 -10.73
N THR A 162 -0.98 12.58 -11.97
CA THR A 162 -0.15 13.72 -12.35
C THR A 162 -0.82 15.05 -12.03
N LYS A 163 -2.14 15.16 -12.26
CA LYS A 163 -2.91 16.38 -11.91
C LYS A 163 -2.93 16.65 -10.41
N LEU A 164 -3.11 15.62 -9.57
CA LEU A 164 -3.08 15.80 -8.12
C LEU A 164 -1.68 16.21 -7.64
N ILE A 165 -0.64 15.51 -8.11
CA ILE A 165 0.74 15.82 -7.73
C ILE A 165 1.09 17.26 -8.10
N GLN A 166 0.73 17.72 -9.30
CA GLN A 166 0.94 19.11 -9.69
C GLN A 166 0.21 20.08 -8.74
N LYS A 167 -1.04 19.78 -8.38
CA LYS A 167 -1.82 20.62 -7.48
C LYS A 167 -1.22 20.69 -6.07
N LEU A 168 -0.74 19.56 -5.54
CA LEU A 168 -0.05 19.50 -4.25
C LEU A 168 1.24 20.31 -4.27
N GLU A 169 2.02 20.21 -5.35
CA GLU A 169 3.26 20.97 -5.52
C GLU A 169 2.97 22.48 -5.60
N ASP A 170 1.93 22.90 -6.33
CA ASP A 170 1.54 24.31 -6.41
C ASP A 170 1.15 24.89 -5.03
N ILE A 171 0.39 24.12 -4.24
CA ILE A 171 0.02 24.48 -2.86
C ILE A 171 1.28 24.62 -2.01
N PHE A 172 2.18 23.65 -2.11
CA PHE A 172 3.39 23.60 -1.31
C PHE A 172 4.36 24.73 -1.62
N GLN A 173 4.59 25.03 -2.90
CA GLN A 173 5.42 26.14 -3.35
C GLN A 173 4.80 27.51 -3.01
N GLY A 174 3.47 27.62 -3.06
CA GLY A 174 2.74 28.81 -2.62
C GLY A 174 2.92 29.07 -1.12
N PHE A 175 2.87 28.00 -0.32
CA PHE A 175 3.09 28.05 1.12
C PHE A 175 4.54 28.39 1.49
N LYS A 176 5.53 27.71 0.90
CA LYS A 176 6.96 28.00 1.15
C LYS A 176 7.36 29.43 0.79
N ALA A 177 6.76 29.99 -0.27
CA ALA A 177 7.01 31.35 -0.70
C ALA A 177 6.22 32.41 0.09
N ASN A 178 5.43 32.01 1.10
CA ASN A 178 4.51 32.86 1.86
C ASN A 178 3.54 33.66 0.96
N ARG A 179 3.21 33.10 -0.22
CA ARG A 179 2.36 33.73 -1.25
C ARG A 179 0.88 33.41 -1.06
N SER A 180 0.59 32.25 -0.48
CA SER A 180 -0.77 31.79 -0.19
C SER A 180 -0.82 31.14 1.18
N GLY A 181 -1.81 31.52 1.99
CA GLY A 181 -2.15 30.75 3.19
C GLY A 181 -2.74 29.40 2.79
N ILE A 182 -2.60 28.40 3.66
CA ILE A 182 -3.30 27.12 3.54
C ILE A 182 -4.46 27.14 4.52
N GLY A 183 -5.67 27.04 4.01
CA GLY A 183 -6.88 26.91 4.82
C GLY A 183 -7.58 25.56 4.63
N ILE A 184 -8.74 25.45 5.28
CA ILE A 184 -9.61 24.26 5.27
C ILE A 184 -10.04 23.87 3.84
N GLU A 185 -10.07 24.80 2.89
CA GLU A 185 -10.33 24.52 1.48
C GLU A 185 -9.30 23.57 0.85
N THR A 186 -8.03 23.67 1.26
CA THR A 186 -6.98 22.74 0.81
C THR A 186 -7.27 21.33 1.32
N PHE A 187 -7.63 21.21 2.59
CA PHE A 187 -8.04 19.93 3.17
C PHE A 187 -9.27 19.34 2.46
N ASN A 188 -10.31 20.15 2.22
CA ASN A 188 -11.53 19.69 1.55
C ASN A 188 -11.24 19.17 0.15
N PHE A 189 -10.38 19.86 -0.61
CA PHE A 189 -9.92 19.38 -1.91
C PHE A 189 -9.23 18.01 -1.80
N ILE A 190 -8.28 17.84 -0.88
CA ILE A 190 -7.57 16.58 -0.67
C ILE A 190 -8.55 15.46 -0.28
N LYS A 191 -9.46 15.73 0.66
CA LYS A 191 -10.50 14.80 1.11
C LYS A 191 -11.38 14.33 -0.05
N ASP A 192 -11.93 15.27 -0.82
CA ASP A 192 -12.86 14.98 -1.91
C ASP A 192 -12.16 14.20 -3.02
N TRP A 193 -10.93 14.59 -3.35
CA TRP A 193 -10.13 13.87 -4.34
C TRP A 193 -9.82 12.45 -3.85
N LEU A 194 -9.24 12.29 -2.66
CA LEU A 194 -8.79 11.00 -2.12
C LEU A 194 -9.95 10.00 -2.03
N THR A 195 -11.06 10.41 -1.41
CA THR A 195 -12.21 9.52 -1.22
C THR A 195 -12.87 9.14 -2.54
N SER A 196 -13.06 10.10 -3.45
CA SER A 196 -13.62 9.84 -4.78
C SER A 196 -12.70 8.94 -5.62
N HIS A 197 -11.39 9.18 -5.55
CA HIS A 197 -10.41 8.42 -6.32
C HIS A 197 -10.37 6.96 -5.88
N ILE A 198 -10.23 6.69 -4.58
CA ILE A 198 -10.26 5.33 -4.04
C ILE A 198 -11.56 4.61 -4.43
N MET A 199 -12.70 5.25 -4.20
CA MET A 199 -14.00 4.61 -4.39
C MET A 199 -14.39 4.40 -5.86
N ARG A 200 -13.94 5.27 -6.77
CA ARG A 200 -14.42 5.31 -8.17
C ARG A 200 -13.35 5.01 -9.21
N THR A 201 -12.08 5.04 -8.84
CA THR A 201 -10.94 4.84 -9.74
C THR A 201 -10.15 3.61 -9.32
N ASP A 202 -9.69 3.53 -8.07
CA ASP A 202 -8.77 2.47 -7.62
C ASP A 202 -9.46 1.11 -7.59
N LYS A 203 -10.70 1.07 -7.10
CA LYS A 203 -11.52 -0.15 -7.12
C LYS A 203 -11.66 -0.79 -8.50
N LYS A 204 -11.50 -0.03 -9.60
CA LYS A 204 -11.64 -0.56 -10.97
C LYS A 204 -10.49 -1.46 -11.38
N TYR A 205 -9.26 -1.22 -10.93
CA TYR A 205 -8.13 -2.05 -11.32
C TYR A 205 -8.10 -3.39 -10.55
N VAL A 206 -8.82 -3.52 -9.43
CA VAL A 206 -8.76 -4.70 -8.54
C VAL A 206 -9.09 -5.99 -9.29
N SER A 207 -10.21 -6.03 -10.01
CA SER A 207 -10.62 -7.22 -10.77
C SER A 207 -9.63 -7.58 -11.87
N HIS A 208 -9.02 -6.56 -12.50
CA HIS A 208 -7.98 -6.75 -13.49
C HIS A 208 -6.72 -7.38 -12.88
N LEU A 209 -6.24 -6.86 -11.74
CA LEU A 209 -5.06 -7.38 -11.05
C LEU A 209 -5.28 -8.84 -10.59
N GLN A 210 -6.44 -9.15 -10.02
CA GLN A 210 -6.82 -10.51 -9.61
C GLN A 210 -6.86 -11.47 -10.80
N SER A 211 -7.43 -11.05 -11.94
CA SER A 211 -7.49 -11.89 -13.14
C SER A 211 -6.11 -12.22 -13.73
N ARG A 212 -5.09 -11.44 -13.38
CA ARG A 212 -3.70 -11.61 -13.82
C ARG A 212 -2.81 -12.29 -12.77
N GLY A 213 -3.35 -12.65 -11.60
CA GLY A 213 -2.60 -13.26 -10.50
C GLY A 213 -1.51 -12.36 -9.91
N VAL A 214 -1.66 -11.04 -10.04
CA VAL A 214 -0.72 -10.04 -9.51
C VAL A 214 -0.99 -9.77 -8.02
N VAL A 215 -2.22 -10.00 -7.57
CA VAL A 215 -2.70 -9.87 -6.19
C VAL A 215 -3.72 -10.95 -5.86
#